data_AF-A0A182T749-F1
#
_entry.id   AF-A0A182T749-F1
#
_cell.length_a   1.000
_cell.length_b   1.000
_cell.length_c   1.000
_cell.angle_alpha   90.00
_cell.angle_beta   90.00
_cell.angle_gamma   90.00
#
_symmetry.space_group_name_H-M   'P 1'
#
loop_
_entity.id
_entity.type
_entity.pdbx_description
1 polymer ?
#
loop_
_entity_poly.entity_id
_entity_poly.type
_entity_poly.pdbx_seq_one_letter_code
_entity_poly.pdbx_strand_id
1 'polypeptide(L)'
;MGQRVSRTDFEWVYDDQPHTWRRQEMVKKYPQIKKLFGPDPRFKYIVSAMVLTQIVMLYVMQNQSWGMIVLVAYCFGGVINHSLMLANHEISHNMAFGYARPLANRYFGMWCNLPIGVPMSVSFKKYHNLHHRHLADDDLDPDVPTLLEAKLFCTTFGKFIWVCLQPFFYGIRPLFVNPLPVTRLELINTAVQLTFNALVVLIFGWRMMAYLLIGSVLAMGLHPVA
;
A
#
# COMPACT_ATOMS: atom_id res chain seq x y z
N MET A 1 10.58 30.05 -7.95
CA MET A 1 10.97 29.72 -6.56
C MET A 1 11.08 28.20 -6.45
N GLY A 2 12.21 27.68 -5.96
CA GLY A 2 12.44 26.24 -5.76
C GLY A 2 13.57 25.68 -6.63
N GLN A 3 14.32 24.71 -6.08
CA GLN A 3 15.35 23.99 -6.82
C GLN A 3 14.70 23.14 -7.94
N ARG A 4 15.43 22.97 -9.04
CA ARG A 4 15.03 22.16 -10.19
C ARG A 4 16.06 21.06 -10.41
N VAL A 5 15.60 19.86 -10.77
CA VAL A 5 16.50 18.77 -11.17
C VAL A 5 17.33 19.21 -12.39
N SER A 6 18.63 18.98 -12.36
CA SER A 6 19.57 19.37 -13.42
C SER A 6 19.56 18.42 -14.62
N ARG A 7 19.18 17.15 -14.40
CA ARG A 7 19.03 16.13 -15.45
C ARG A 7 17.67 16.22 -16.14
N THR A 8 17.64 15.77 -17.39
CA THR A 8 16.44 15.69 -18.23
C THR A 8 15.99 14.25 -18.52
N ASP A 9 16.75 13.28 -18.02
CA ASP A 9 16.61 11.83 -18.19
C ASP A 9 16.82 11.09 -16.85
N PHE A 10 16.56 9.79 -16.85
CA PHE A 10 16.89 8.92 -15.71
C PHE A 10 18.40 8.69 -15.61
N GLU A 11 18.85 8.47 -14.38
CA GLU A 11 20.20 7.97 -14.12
C GLU A 11 20.20 6.44 -14.20
N TRP A 12 21.07 5.90 -15.04
CA TRP A 12 21.20 4.46 -15.24
C TRP A 12 22.36 3.91 -14.43
N VAL A 13 22.08 2.93 -13.59
CA VAL A 13 23.06 2.23 -12.75
C VAL A 13 23.10 0.77 -13.21
N TYR A 14 24.31 0.26 -13.43
CA TYR A 14 24.53 -1.09 -13.98
C TYR A 14 25.02 -2.10 -12.94
N ASP A 15 25.07 -1.69 -11.67
CA ASP A 15 25.36 -2.58 -10.56
C ASP A 15 24.13 -3.42 -10.19
N ASP A 16 24.35 -4.67 -9.75
CA ASP A 16 23.29 -5.51 -9.23
C ASP A 16 22.59 -4.89 -8.01
N GLN A 17 21.31 -5.25 -7.81
CA GLN A 17 20.53 -4.71 -6.70
C GLN A 17 21.23 -4.86 -5.34
N PRO A 18 21.25 -3.81 -4.51
CA PRO A 18 22.05 -3.79 -3.29
C PRO A 18 21.60 -4.81 -2.23
N HIS A 19 20.36 -5.28 -2.32
CA HIS A 19 19.77 -6.22 -1.36
C HIS A 19 20.52 -7.55 -1.30
N THR A 20 21.02 -8.07 -2.42
CA THR A 20 21.62 -9.41 -2.50
C THR A 20 22.92 -9.50 -1.71
N TRP A 21 23.88 -8.60 -1.99
CA TRP A 21 25.17 -8.62 -1.30
C TRP A 21 25.06 -8.12 0.15
N ARG A 22 24.22 -7.10 0.42
CA ARG A 22 23.97 -6.65 1.81
C ARG A 22 23.42 -7.76 2.68
N ARG A 23 22.49 -8.58 2.15
CA ARG A 23 21.99 -9.77 2.87
C ARG A 23 23.13 -10.73 3.19
N GLN A 24 24.01 -11.02 2.24
CA GLN A 24 25.15 -11.92 2.46
C GLN A 24 26.09 -11.39 3.55
N GLU A 25 26.44 -10.11 3.50
CA GLU A 25 27.29 -9.45 4.48
C GLU A 25 26.68 -9.45 5.89
N MET A 26 25.40 -9.06 6.00
CA MET A 26 24.69 -9.06 7.28
C MET A 26 24.60 -10.46 7.87
N VAL A 27 24.30 -11.48 7.07
CA VAL A 27 24.20 -12.87 7.54
C VAL A 27 25.56 -13.43 7.93
N LYS A 28 26.64 -13.07 7.22
CA LYS A 28 28.01 -13.45 7.57
C LYS A 28 28.45 -12.81 8.88
N LYS A 29 28.14 -11.52 9.08
CA LYS A 29 28.49 -10.75 10.28
C LYS A 29 27.63 -11.13 11.49
N TYR A 30 26.35 -11.42 11.28
CA TYR A 30 25.36 -11.69 12.33
C TYR A 30 24.55 -12.97 12.02
N PRO A 31 25.17 -14.17 12.13
CA PRO A 31 24.50 -15.43 11.79
C PRO A 31 23.26 -15.71 12.63
N GLN A 32 23.15 -15.13 13.83
CA GLN A 32 21.98 -15.25 14.71
C GLN A 32 20.69 -14.72 14.09
N ILE A 33 20.76 -13.80 13.12
CA ILE A 33 19.57 -13.25 12.44
C ILE A 33 18.81 -14.36 11.69
N LYS A 34 19.49 -15.43 11.25
CA LYS A 34 18.82 -16.57 10.61
C LYS A 34 17.76 -17.23 11.51
N LYS A 35 17.88 -17.12 12.83
CA LYS A 35 16.88 -17.64 13.79
C LYS A 35 15.55 -16.88 13.70
N LEU A 36 15.57 -15.66 13.17
CA LEU A 36 14.40 -14.80 12.99
C LEU A 36 13.76 -14.96 11.61
N PHE A 37 14.31 -15.80 10.73
CA PHE A 37 13.76 -15.99 9.39
C PHE A 37 12.46 -16.78 9.47
N GLY A 38 11.37 -16.13 9.05
CA GLY A 38 10.07 -16.77 8.89
C GLY A 38 8.92 -15.83 9.24
N PRO A 39 7.68 -16.32 9.07
CA PRO A 39 6.48 -15.62 9.51
C PRO A 39 6.48 -15.37 11.03
N ASP A 40 6.13 -14.16 11.45
CA ASP A 40 5.79 -13.90 12.85
C ASP A 40 4.39 -14.49 13.17
N PRO A 41 4.26 -15.43 14.12
CA PRO A 41 2.97 -16.01 14.50
C PRO A 41 1.92 -14.99 14.94
N ARG A 42 2.35 -13.84 15.49
CA ARG A 42 1.48 -12.78 16.04
C ARG A 42 0.91 -11.86 14.97
N PHE A 43 1.59 -11.75 13.83
CA PHE A 43 1.29 -10.79 12.77
C PHE A 43 -0.20 -10.78 12.35
N LYS A 44 -0.77 -11.96 12.07
CA LYS A 44 -2.18 -12.08 11.70
C LYS A 44 -3.16 -11.58 12.76
N TYR A 45 -2.84 -11.75 14.05
CA TYR A 45 -3.71 -11.29 15.13
C TYR A 45 -3.66 -9.77 15.30
N ILE A 46 -2.47 -9.18 15.15
CA ILE A 46 -2.28 -7.72 15.18
C ILE A 46 -3.04 -7.07 14.02
N VAL A 47 -2.89 -7.62 12.81
CA VAL A 47 -3.61 -7.14 11.62
C VAL A 47 -5.13 -7.26 11.81
N SER A 48 -5.62 -8.40 12.29
CA SER A 48 -7.05 -8.55 12.59
C SER A 48 -7.54 -7.56 13.64
N ALA A 49 -6.76 -7.30 14.70
CA ALA A 49 -7.12 -6.31 15.70
C ALA A 49 -7.19 -4.90 15.11
N MET A 50 -6.28 -4.52 14.21
CA MET A 50 -6.32 -3.22 13.51
C MET A 50 -7.56 -3.10 12.61
N VAL A 51 -7.91 -4.14 11.84
CA VAL A 51 -9.12 -4.15 11.02
C VAL A 51 -10.38 -3.99 11.88
N LEU A 52 -10.48 -4.75 12.97
CA LEU A 52 -11.61 -4.66 13.90
C LEU A 52 -11.68 -3.29 14.56
N THR A 53 -10.54 -2.70 14.91
CA THR A 53 -10.47 -1.34 15.48
C THR A 53 -11.04 -0.33 14.50
N GLN A 54 -10.71 -0.42 13.21
CA GLN A 54 -11.29 0.47 12.20
C GLN A 54 -12.79 0.29 12.06
N ILE A 55 -13.29 -0.96 12.08
CA ILE A 55 -14.73 -1.24 12.04
C ILE A 55 -15.46 -0.64 13.25
N VAL A 56 -14.87 -0.76 14.45
CA VAL A 56 -15.41 -0.13 15.67
C VAL A 56 -15.44 1.39 15.53
N MET A 57 -14.40 2.00 14.95
CA MET A 57 -14.36 3.44 14.74
C MET A 57 -15.47 3.95 13.82
N LEU A 58 -15.97 3.15 12.88
CA LEU A 58 -17.14 3.53 12.08
C LEU A 58 -18.36 3.81 12.97
N TYR A 59 -18.61 2.95 13.95
CA TYR A 59 -19.69 3.14 14.91
C TYR A 59 -19.46 4.36 15.82
N VAL A 60 -18.23 4.55 16.31
CA VAL A 60 -17.88 5.67 17.20
C VAL A 60 -18.00 7.02 16.48
N MET A 61 -17.63 7.08 15.20
CA MET A 61 -17.52 8.33 14.45
C MET A 61 -18.79 8.72 13.66
N GLN A 62 -19.76 7.82 13.50
CA GLN A 62 -20.92 8.01 12.60
C GLN A 62 -21.72 9.31 12.83
N ASN A 63 -21.83 9.77 14.08
CA ASN A 63 -22.61 10.95 14.46
C ASN A 63 -21.76 12.22 14.64
N GLN A 64 -20.47 12.17 14.32
CA GLN A 64 -19.56 13.30 14.50
C GLN A 64 -19.67 14.32 13.35
N SER A 65 -19.17 15.54 13.59
CA SER A 65 -19.09 16.58 12.56
C SER A 65 -18.04 16.22 11.50
N TRP A 66 -18.16 16.77 10.30
CA TRP A 66 -17.18 16.56 9.22
C TRP A 66 -15.76 16.96 9.62
N GLY A 67 -15.59 18.07 10.35
CA GLY A 67 -14.27 18.49 10.83
C GLY A 67 -13.64 17.45 11.76
N MET A 68 -14.44 16.88 12.66
CA MET A 68 -13.97 15.81 13.56
C MET A 68 -13.67 14.52 12.79
N ILE A 69 -14.48 14.17 11.80
CA ILE A 69 -14.24 13.00 10.92
C ILE A 69 -12.90 13.16 10.20
N VAL A 70 -12.64 14.31 9.58
CA VAL A 70 -11.37 14.57 8.87
C VAL A 70 -10.19 14.53 9.83
N LEU A 71 -10.31 15.18 11.01
CA LEU A 71 -9.26 15.20 12.01
C LEU A 71 -8.90 13.78 12.50
N VAL A 72 -9.90 12.98 12.86
CA VAL A 72 -9.68 11.61 13.33
C VAL A 72 -9.25 10.69 12.18
N ALA A 73 -9.75 10.90 10.96
CA ALA A 73 -9.29 10.19 9.77
C ALA A 73 -7.80 10.45 9.52
N TYR A 74 -7.30 11.65 9.77
CA TYR A 74 -5.88 11.96 9.65
C TYR A 74 -5.07 11.37 10.81
N CYS A 75 -5.38 11.77 12.06
CA CYS A 75 -4.52 11.46 13.21
C CYS A 75 -4.60 10.00 13.69
N PHE A 76 -5.69 9.29 13.40
CA PHE A 76 -5.91 7.92 13.89
C PHE A 76 -6.19 6.94 12.75
N GLY A 77 -7.20 7.26 11.92
CA GLY A 77 -7.61 6.40 10.82
C GLY A 77 -6.49 6.17 9.80
N GLY A 78 -5.77 7.24 9.45
CA GLY A 78 -4.66 7.23 8.50
C GLY A 78 -3.46 6.46 9.04
N VAL A 79 -3.13 6.63 10.32
CA VAL A 79 -2.05 5.86 10.98
C VAL A 79 -2.33 4.36 10.91
N ILE A 80 -3.56 3.93 11.25
CA ILE A 80 -3.93 2.52 11.19
C ILE A 80 -4.00 2.04 9.74
N ASN A 81 -4.57 2.82 8.82
CA ASN A 81 -4.66 2.44 7.41
C ASN A 81 -3.27 2.31 6.76
N HIS A 82 -2.33 3.20 7.08
CA HIS A 82 -0.94 3.06 6.65
C HIS A 82 -0.34 1.74 7.15
N SER A 83 -0.51 1.43 8.44
CA SER A 83 -0.05 0.16 9.01
C SER A 83 -0.69 -1.06 8.33
N LEU A 84 -1.98 -0.99 7.98
CA LEU A 84 -2.68 -2.02 7.23
C LEU A 84 -2.19 -2.15 5.78
N MET A 85 -1.79 -1.05 5.13
CA MET A 85 -1.16 -1.09 3.80
C MET A 85 0.21 -1.79 3.85
N LEU A 86 1.04 -1.45 4.84
CA LEU A 86 2.30 -2.15 5.09
C LEU A 86 2.08 -3.62 5.48
N ALA A 87 1.03 -3.92 6.24
CA ALA A 87 0.66 -5.30 6.51
C ALA A 87 0.29 -6.04 5.22
N ASN A 88 -0.47 -5.41 4.31
CA ASN A 88 -0.79 -5.98 3.02
C ASN A 88 0.48 -6.19 2.16
N HIS A 89 1.48 -5.32 2.29
CA HIS A 89 2.82 -5.52 1.73
C HIS A 89 3.48 -6.80 2.26
N GLU A 90 3.51 -7.02 3.57
CA GLU A 90 4.09 -8.26 4.14
C GLU A 90 3.28 -9.52 3.79
N ILE A 91 1.94 -9.42 3.79
CA ILE A 91 1.05 -10.48 3.32
C ILE A 91 1.34 -10.81 1.86
N SER A 92 1.76 -9.80 1.07
CA SER A 92 2.07 -9.99 -0.33
C SER A 92 3.25 -10.97 -0.52
N HIS A 93 4.19 -10.95 0.42
CA HIS A 93 5.33 -11.88 0.49
C HIS A 93 5.00 -13.23 1.13
N ASN A 94 3.73 -13.48 1.46
CA ASN A 94 3.22 -14.66 2.18
C ASN A 94 3.63 -14.72 3.66
N MET A 95 3.91 -13.58 4.29
CA MET A 95 4.42 -13.55 5.67
C MET A 95 3.35 -13.76 6.76
N ALA A 96 2.06 -13.87 6.41
CA ALA A 96 1.02 -14.13 7.42
C ALA A 96 0.84 -15.61 7.75
N PHE A 97 0.87 -16.47 6.73
CA PHE A 97 0.70 -17.93 6.89
C PHE A 97 1.85 -18.75 6.31
N GLY A 98 2.90 -18.09 5.82
CA GLY A 98 4.04 -18.72 5.15
C GLY A 98 3.74 -19.18 3.72
N TYR A 99 4.79 -19.64 3.04
CA TYR A 99 4.75 -20.04 1.63
C TYR A 99 3.92 -21.30 1.36
N ALA A 100 3.71 -22.16 2.37
CA ALA A 100 2.92 -23.37 2.24
C ALA A 100 1.41 -23.10 2.10
N ARG A 101 0.93 -21.88 2.39
CA ARG A 101 -0.50 -21.52 2.39
C ARG A 101 -0.75 -20.24 1.60
N PRO A 102 -0.46 -20.22 0.29
CA PRO A 102 -0.56 -19.00 -0.51
C PRO A 102 -1.98 -18.45 -0.58
N LEU A 103 -3.01 -19.31 -0.69
CA LEU A 103 -4.41 -18.87 -0.72
C LEU A 103 -4.88 -18.28 0.61
N ALA A 104 -4.42 -18.81 1.75
CA ALA A 104 -4.73 -18.23 3.05
C ALA A 104 -4.19 -16.79 3.16
N ASN A 105 -2.97 -16.54 2.65
CA ASN A 105 -2.43 -15.19 2.56
C ASN A 105 -3.27 -14.30 1.62
N ARG A 106 -3.77 -14.80 0.50
CA ARG A 106 -4.64 -14.02 -0.42
C ARG A 106 -5.94 -13.58 0.26
N TYR A 107 -6.67 -14.50 0.89
CA TYR A 107 -7.92 -14.17 1.57
C TYR A 107 -7.70 -13.27 2.78
N PHE A 108 -6.61 -13.50 3.53
CA PHE A 108 -6.26 -12.63 4.64
C PHE A 108 -5.82 -11.23 4.20
N GLY A 109 -5.18 -11.12 3.04
CA GLY A 109 -4.92 -9.83 2.40
C GLY A 109 -6.21 -9.08 2.08
N MET A 110 -7.23 -9.75 1.54
CA MET A 110 -8.55 -9.14 1.31
C MET A 110 -9.19 -8.66 2.61
N TRP A 111 -9.07 -9.43 3.70
CA TRP A 111 -9.51 -9.02 5.04
C TRP A 111 -8.76 -7.78 5.57
N CYS A 112 -7.43 -7.81 5.49
CA CYS A 112 -6.56 -6.68 5.86
C CYS A 112 -6.92 -5.40 5.09
N ASN A 113 -7.39 -5.55 3.85
CA ASN A 113 -7.69 -4.49 2.92
C ASN A 113 -9.03 -3.79 3.17
N LEU A 114 -9.96 -4.41 3.92
CA LEU A 114 -11.31 -3.88 4.08
C LEU A 114 -11.34 -2.40 4.51
N PRO A 115 -10.59 -1.96 5.53
CA PRO A 115 -10.58 -0.56 5.98
C PRO A 115 -9.94 0.42 4.98
N ILE A 116 -9.24 -0.07 3.96
CA ILE A 116 -8.60 0.79 2.96
C ILE A 116 -9.63 1.39 2.01
N GLY A 117 -10.74 0.68 1.75
CA GLY A 117 -11.88 1.15 0.96
C GLY A 117 -11.73 0.97 -0.56
N VAL A 118 -10.58 0.50 -1.05
CA VAL A 118 -10.33 0.23 -2.48
C VAL A 118 -9.75 -1.19 -2.67
N PRO A 119 -10.13 -1.95 -3.71
CA PRO A 119 -9.79 -3.37 -3.83
C PRO A 119 -8.35 -3.63 -4.28
N MET A 120 -7.36 -3.23 -3.47
CA MET A 120 -5.95 -3.28 -3.89
C MET A 120 -5.24 -4.60 -3.59
N SER A 121 -5.59 -5.35 -2.52
CA SER A 121 -4.76 -6.47 -2.01
C SER A 121 -4.20 -7.45 -3.07
N VAL A 122 -5.06 -8.03 -3.93
CA VAL A 122 -4.60 -9.04 -4.89
C VAL A 122 -3.78 -8.43 -6.01
N SER A 123 -4.22 -7.29 -6.56
CA SER A 123 -3.52 -6.56 -7.62
C SER A 123 -2.19 -6.01 -7.12
N PHE A 124 -2.17 -5.46 -5.90
CA PHE A 124 -0.97 -5.02 -5.22
C PHE A 124 0.08 -6.14 -5.20
N LYS A 125 -0.25 -7.34 -4.68
CA LYS A 125 0.71 -8.46 -4.71
C LYS A 125 1.16 -8.83 -6.13
N LYS A 126 0.27 -8.75 -7.12
CA LYS A 126 0.60 -9.09 -8.52
C LYS A 126 1.70 -8.15 -9.04
N TYR A 127 1.51 -6.84 -8.88
CA TYR A 127 2.43 -5.81 -9.34
C TYR A 127 3.67 -5.68 -8.44
N HIS A 128 3.50 -5.81 -7.13
CA HIS A 128 4.60 -5.77 -6.17
C HIS A 128 5.62 -6.88 -6.38
N ASN A 129 5.16 -8.10 -6.70
CA ASN A 129 6.08 -9.18 -7.05
C ASN A 129 6.85 -8.90 -8.35
N LEU A 130 6.25 -8.14 -9.27
CA LEU A 130 6.90 -7.73 -10.51
C LEU A 130 7.96 -6.68 -10.24
N HIS A 131 7.64 -5.66 -9.43
CA HIS A 131 8.57 -4.67 -8.89
C HIS A 131 9.80 -5.35 -8.25
N HIS A 132 9.61 -6.31 -7.34
CA HIS A 132 10.72 -7.04 -6.72
C HIS A 132 11.56 -7.87 -7.70
N ARG A 133 10.95 -8.34 -8.79
CA ARG A 133 11.63 -9.16 -9.80
C ARG A 133 12.42 -8.31 -10.81
N HIS A 134 11.91 -7.13 -11.13
CA HIS A 134 12.43 -6.21 -12.15
C HIS A 134 12.69 -4.83 -11.53
N LEU A 135 13.34 -4.80 -10.36
CA LEU A 135 13.50 -3.59 -9.57
C LEU A 135 14.15 -2.46 -10.39
N ALA A 136 13.50 -1.30 -10.43
CA ALA A 136 13.95 -0.10 -11.15
C ALA A 136 14.05 -0.23 -12.69
N ASP A 137 13.42 -1.25 -13.28
CA ASP A 137 13.24 -1.39 -14.72
C ASP A 137 12.17 -0.39 -15.21
N ASP A 138 12.46 0.40 -16.23
CA ASP A 138 11.60 1.51 -16.66
C ASP A 138 10.30 1.07 -17.36
N ASP A 139 10.25 -0.16 -17.87
CA ASP A 139 9.08 -0.74 -18.53
C ASP A 139 8.34 -1.75 -17.66
N LEU A 140 9.09 -2.53 -16.85
CA LEU A 140 8.53 -3.65 -16.10
C LEU A 140 8.17 -3.28 -14.66
N ASP A 141 8.82 -2.28 -14.07
CA ASP A 141 8.56 -1.84 -12.70
C ASP A 141 7.53 -0.69 -12.66
N PRO A 142 6.26 -0.96 -12.30
CA PRO A 142 5.26 0.09 -12.24
C PRO A 142 5.48 1.07 -11.08
N ASP A 143 6.44 0.82 -10.18
CA ASP A 143 6.74 1.73 -9.08
C ASP A 143 7.67 2.88 -9.53
N VAL A 144 8.37 2.72 -10.66
CA VAL A 144 9.18 3.77 -11.28
C VAL A 144 8.26 4.85 -11.89
N PRO A 145 8.45 6.14 -11.56
CA PRO A 145 7.71 7.22 -12.20
C PRO A 145 7.94 7.25 -13.71
N THR A 146 6.91 7.55 -14.48
CA THR A 146 7.09 7.73 -15.93
C THR A 146 7.95 8.95 -16.25
N LEU A 147 8.54 9.00 -17.45
CA LEU A 147 9.28 10.18 -17.92
C LEU A 147 8.41 11.45 -17.92
N LEU A 148 7.10 11.30 -18.17
CA LEU A 148 6.15 12.41 -18.11
C LEU A 148 6.02 12.93 -16.66
N GLU A 149 5.80 12.05 -15.69
CA GLU A 149 5.76 12.42 -14.27
C GLU A 149 7.07 13.10 -13.85
N ALA A 150 8.22 12.52 -14.20
CA ALA A 150 9.52 13.08 -13.87
C ALA A 150 9.72 14.51 -14.44
N LYS A 151 9.23 14.77 -15.66
CA LYS A 151 9.29 16.10 -16.30
C LYS A 151 8.29 17.09 -15.69
N LEU A 152 7.06 16.67 -15.40
CA LEU A 152 6.02 17.52 -14.82
C LEU A 152 6.35 17.92 -13.37
N PHE A 153 6.92 17.00 -12.59
CA PHE A 153 7.15 17.17 -11.16
C PHE A 153 8.64 17.37 -10.83
N CYS A 154 9.35 18.19 -11.63
CA CYS A 154 10.79 18.44 -11.50
C CYS A 154 11.19 19.64 -10.61
N THR A 155 10.22 20.35 -10.03
CA THR A 155 10.45 21.50 -9.12
C THR A 155 10.00 21.17 -7.70
N THR A 156 10.46 21.92 -6.69
CA THR A 156 10.01 21.73 -5.29
C THR A 156 8.48 21.70 -5.16
N PHE A 157 7.78 22.66 -5.77
CA PHE A 157 6.32 22.72 -5.74
C PHE A 157 5.67 21.57 -6.52
N GLY A 158 6.24 21.21 -7.68
CA GLY A 158 5.79 20.05 -8.44
C GLY A 158 5.90 18.76 -7.63
N LYS A 159 7.05 18.52 -6.98
CA LYS A 159 7.25 17.36 -6.11
C LYS A 159 6.27 17.32 -4.94
N PHE A 160 5.95 18.48 -4.35
CA PHE A 160 4.92 18.57 -3.32
C PHE A 160 3.54 18.11 -3.85
N ILE A 161 3.12 18.60 -5.03
CA ILE A 161 1.89 18.13 -5.68
C ILE A 161 1.97 16.63 -5.97
N TRP A 162 3.13 16.13 -6.42
CA TRP A 162 3.31 14.71 -6.69
C TRP A 162 3.11 13.86 -5.44
N VAL A 163 3.62 14.29 -4.28
CA VAL A 163 3.38 13.60 -3.00
C VAL A 163 1.90 13.59 -2.63
N CYS A 164 1.17 14.70 -2.84
CA CYS A 164 -0.29 14.72 -2.62
C CYS A 164 -1.04 13.72 -3.51
N LEU A 165 -0.53 13.48 -4.72
CA LEU A 165 -1.16 12.63 -5.74
C LEU A 165 -0.57 11.21 -5.81
N GLN A 166 0.47 10.92 -5.03
CA GLN A 166 1.17 9.63 -4.96
C GLN A 166 0.22 8.42 -4.83
N PRO A 167 -0.85 8.45 -4.00
CA PRO A 167 -1.84 7.37 -3.91
C PRO A 167 -2.45 7.00 -5.28
N PHE A 168 -2.70 8.01 -6.12
CA PHE A 168 -3.33 7.84 -7.42
C PHE A 168 -2.32 7.39 -8.48
N PHE A 169 -1.11 7.92 -8.46
CA PHE A 169 -0.05 7.44 -9.35
C PHE A 169 0.24 5.97 -9.09
N TYR A 170 0.39 5.59 -7.82
CA TYR A 170 0.65 4.20 -7.44
C TYR A 170 -0.49 3.26 -7.88
N GLY A 171 -1.75 3.70 -7.75
CA GLY A 171 -2.91 2.89 -8.14
C GLY A 171 -3.17 2.81 -9.65
N ILE A 172 -2.83 3.86 -10.41
CA ILE A 172 -3.23 3.99 -11.83
C ILE A 172 -2.07 3.68 -12.78
N ARG A 173 -0.82 4.03 -12.42
CA ARG A 173 0.38 3.77 -13.25
C ARG A 173 0.49 2.34 -13.76
N PRO A 174 0.26 1.31 -12.93
CA PRO A 174 0.35 -0.08 -13.39
C PRO A 174 -0.61 -0.43 -14.55
N LEU A 175 -1.71 0.33 -14.73
CA LEU A 175 -2.73 0.06 -15.74
C LEU A 175 -2.31 0.50 -17.15
N PHE A 176 -1.25 1.30 -17.29
CA PHE A 176 -0.80 1.79 -18.59
C PHE A 176 0.72 1.66 -18.82
N VAL A 177 1.53 1.51 -17.76
CA VAL A 177 2.96 1.16 -17.91
C VAL A 177 3.10 -0.33 -18.22
N ASN A 178 2.49 -1.20 -17.41
CA ASN A 178 2.56 -2.64 -17.60
C ASN A 178 1.21 -3.31 -17.32
N PRO A 179 0.20 -3.15 -18.20
CA PRO A 179 -1.13 -3.70 -17.98
C PRO A 179 -1.08 -5.24 -17.97
N LEU A 180 -1.34 -5.82 -16.80
CA LEU A 180 -1.42 -7.27 -16.62
C LEU A 180 -2.88 -7.74 -16.71
N PRO A 181 -3.13 -8.96 -17.24
CA PRO A 181 -4.49 -9.49 -17.33
C PRO A 181 -5.15 -9.59 -15.96
N VAL A 182 -6.46 -9.34 -15.92
CA VAL A 182 -7.28 -9.46 -14.72
C VAL A 182 -7.48 -10.94 -14.38
N THR A 183 -7.24 -11.29 -13.13
CA THR A 183 -7.37 -12.66 -12.64
C THR A 183 -8.69 -12.88 -11.90
N ARG A 184 -9.13 -14.13 -11.78
CA ARG A 184 -10.33 -14.50 -11.00
C ARG A 184 -10.24 -14.04 -9.54
N LEU A 185 -9.05 -14.08 -8.93
CA LEU A 185 -8.85 -13.60 -7.56
C LEU A 185 -8.99 -12.09 -7.43
N GLU A 186 -8.65 -11.31 -8.46
CA GLU A 186 -8.91 -9.86 -8.45
C GLU A 186 -10.41 -9.57 -8.55
N LEU A 187 -11.17 -10.34 -9.33
CA LEU A 187 -12.63 -10.23 -9.34
C LEU A 187 -13.24 -10.53 -7.96
N ILE A 188 -12.75 -11.58 -7.28
CA ILE A 188 -13.17 -11.91 -5.91
C ILE A 188 -12.78 -10.79 -4.93
N ASN A 189 -11.55 -10.27 -5.00
CA ASN A 189 -11.09 -9.15 -4.17
C ASN A 189 -12.00 -7.93 -4.33
N THR A 190 -12.32 -7.57 -5.58
CA THR A 190 -13.23 -6.47 -5.93
C THR A 190 -14.62 -6.72 -5.36
N ALA A 191 -15.18 -7.92 -5.54
CA ALA A 191 -16.49 -8.25 -4.99
C ALA A 191 -16.52 -8.14 -3.46
N VAL A 192 -15.51 -8.67 -2.76
CA VAL A 192 -15.38 -8.59 -1.30
C VAL A 192 -15.31 -7.14 -0.84
N GLN A 193 -14.44 -6.33 -1.44
CA GLN A 193 -14.29 -4.92 -1.05
C GLN A 193 -15.54 -4.11 -1.32
N LEU A 194 -16.16 -4.26 -2.50
CA LEU A 194 -17.37 -3.52 -2.84
C LEU A 194 -18.55 -3.92 -1.96
N THR A 195 -18.64 -5.20 -1.60
CA THR A 195 -19.65 -5.68 -0.64
C THR A 195 -19.42 -5.03 0.73
N PHE A 196 -18.18 -5.02 1.23
CA PHE A 196 -17.87 -4.35 2.50
C PHE A 196 -18.17 -2.84 2.46
N ASN A 197 -17.75 -2.14 1.40
CA ASN A 197 -18.04 -0.71 1.23
C ASN A 197 -19.56 -0.44 1.21
N ALA A 198 -20.33 -1.27 0.49
CA ALA A 198 -21.78 -1.16 0.46
C ALA A 198 -22.39 -1.37 1.86
N LEU A 199 -21.93 -2.38 2.61
CA LEU A 199 -22.36 -2.58 4.00
C LEU A 199 -22.02 -1.40 4.90
N VAL A 200 -20.83 -0.80 4.75
CA VAL A 200 -20.45 0.40 5.51
C VAL A 200 -21.40 1.56 5.22
N VAL A 201 -21.72 1.80 3.94
CA VAL A 201 -22.64 2.87 3.54
C VAL A 201 -24.06 2.59 4.01
N LEU A 202 -24.55 1.35 3.90
CA LEU A 202 -25.91 0.99 4.31
C LEU A 202 -26.10 1.06 5.83
N ILE A 203 -25.08 0.73 6.62
CA ILE A 203 -25.17 0.67 8.08
C ILE A 203 -24.78 2.00 8.73
N PHE A 204 -23.69 2.65 8.27
CA PHE A 204 -23.11 3.84 8.90
C PHE A 204 -23.16 5.11 8.05
N GLY A 205 -23.57 5.01 6.78
CA GLY A 205 -23.67 6.12 5.85
C GLY A 205 -22.37 6.51 5.16
N TRP A 206 -22.51 7.36 4.13
CA TRP A 206 -21.40 7.84 3.30
C TRP A 206 -20.29 8.57 4.05
N ARG A 207 -20.61 9.18 5.21
CA ARG A 207 -19.63 9.86 6.05
C ARG A 207 -18.56 8.91 6.56
N MET A 208 -18.92 7.68 6.91
CA MET A 208 -17.97 6.68 7.42
C MET A 208 -17.18 6.01 6.28
N MET A 209 -17.77 5.92 5.09
CA MET A 209 -16.99 5.57 3.89
C MET A 209 -15.92 6.63 3.60
N ALA A 210 -16.28 7.92 3.73
CA ALA A 210 -15.34 9.03 3.58
C ALA A 210 -14.23 9.00 4.65
N TYR A 211 -14.57 8.67 5.91
CA TYR A 211 -13.58 8.49 6.98
C TYR A 211 -12.46 7.50 6.58
N LEU A 212 -12.83 6.31 6.07
CA LEU A 212 -11.88 5.30 5.64
C LEU A 212 -11.03 5.76 4.44
N LEU A 213 -11.67 6.33 3.42
CA LEU A 213 -10.99 6.75 2.20
C LEU A 213 -10.05 7.95 2.43
N ILE A 214 -10.48 8.93 3.22
CA ILE A 214 -9.66 10.09 3.59
C ILE A 214 -8.42 9.61 4.35
N GLY A 215 -8.59 8.71 5.33
CA GLY A 215 -7.48 8.11 6.06
C GLY A 215 -6.49 7.43 5.11
N SER A 216 -6.98 6.59 4.18
CA SER A 216 -6.14 5.89 3.20
C SER A 216 -5.39 6.84 2.25
N VAL A 217 -6.06 7.84 1.70
CA VAL A 217 -5.44 8.78 0.74
C VAL A 217 -4.38 9.63 1.43
N LEU A 218 -4.68 10.16 2.62
CA LEU A 218 -3.71 10.99 3.35
C LEU A 218 -2.51 10.16 3.80
N ALA A 219 -2.75 8.94 4.30
CA ALA A 219 -1.72 8.01 4.77
C ALA A 219 -0.69 7.56 3.73
N MET A 220 -1.01 7.65 2.44
CA MET A 220 -0.09 7.38 1.33
C MET A 220 0.53 8.66 0.75
N GLY A 221 -0.03 9.83 1.07
CA GLY A 221 0.45 11.13 0.58
C GLY A 221 1.08 11.98 1.68
N LEU A 222 0.45 13.11 2.00
CA LEU A 222 0.93 14.07 3.00
C LEU A 222 0.63 13.61 4.44
N HIS A 223 1.27 12.54 4.89
CA HIS A 223 1.20 12.08 6.28
C HIS A 223 2.61 11.80 6.82
N PRO A 224 2.93 12.13 8.09
CA PRO A 224 4.25 11.85 8.69
C PRO A 224 4.66 10.37 8.75
N VAL A 225 3.74 9.46 8.44
CA VAL A 225 4.00 8.02 8.43
C VAL A 225 4.02 7.45 7.02
N ALA A 226 3.75 8.27 5.99
CA ALA A 226 3.78 7.88 4.58
C ALA A 226 5.22 7.68 4.09
#